data_AF-M6DDR8-F1
#
_entry.id   AF-M6DDR8-F1
#
_cell.length_a   1.000
_cell.length_b   1.000
_cell.length_c   1.000
_cell.angle_alpha   90.00
_cell.angle_beta   90.00
_cell.angle_gamma   90.00
#
_symmetry.space_group_name_H-M   'P 1'
#
loop_
_entity.id
_entity.type
_entity.pdbx_description
1 polymer ?
#
loop_
_entity_poly.entity_id
_entity_poly.type
_entity_poly.pdbx_seq_one_letter_code
_entity_poly.pdbx_strand_id
1 'polypeptide(L)' 'MDSNQITIQSTIAADVKKVWDYYTNPLHIIKWNFATDDWQCPRAKNDMRPGGKYNERMRA' A
#
# COMPACT_ATOMS: atom_id res chain seq x y z
N MET A 1 -16.81 -14.40 18.12
CA MET A 1 -16.69 -13.43 17.02
C MET A 1 -15.96 -14.14 15.91
N ASP A 2 -16.67 -14.57 14.88
CA ASP A 2 -16.02 -15.20 13.74
C ASP A 2 -15.26 -14.12 12.96
N SER A 3 -13.93 -14.27 12.94
CA SER A 3 -13.02 -13.46 12.18
C SER A 3 -13.06 -13.96 10.73
N ASN A 4 -13.80 -13.27 9.85
CA ASN A 4 -13.76 -13.50 8.40
C ASN A 4 -12.41 -13.00 7.83
N GLN A 5 -11.31 -13.62 8.26
CA GLN A 5 -9.98 -13.25 7.86
C GLN A 5 -9.68 -13.78 6.46
N ILE A 6 -9.39 -12.85 5.55
CA ILE A 6 -8.95 -13.18 4.19
C ILE A 6 -7.42 -13.22 4.20
N THR A 7 -6.84 -14.29 3.67
CA THR A 7 -5.39 -14.43 3.46
C THR A 7 -5.08 -14.35 1.98
N ILE A 8 -4.13 -13.48 1.60
CA ILE A 8 -3.69 -13.28 0.22
C ILE A 8 -2.17 -13.46 0.19
N GLN A 9 -1.66 -14.10 -0.86
CA GLN A 9 -0.23 -14.31 -1.07
C GLN A 9 0.14 -13.99 -2.52
N SER A 10 1.34 -13.46 -2.71
CA SER A 10 1.92 -13.22 -4.03
C SER A 10 3.44 -13.40 -3.97
N THR A 11 4.03 -13.96 -5.02
CA THR A 11 5.48 -14.12 -5.14
C THR A 11 6.05 -12.95 -5.93
N ILE A 12 6.91 -12.16 -5.30
CA ILE A 12 7.56 -11.01 -5.94
C ILE A 12 9.02 -11.36 -6.24
N ALA A 13 9.39 -11.33 -7.52
CA ALA A 13 10.76 -11.57 -7.98
C ALA A 13 11.66 -10.35 -7.76
N ALA A 14 11.82 -9.92 -6.51
CA ALA A 14 12.67 -8.80 -6.12
C ALA A 14 13.20 -8.98 -4.69
N ASP A 15 14.30 -8.28 -4.38
CA ASP A 15 14.86 -8.25 -3.03
C ASP A 15 13.89 -7.63 -2.01
N VAL A 16 13.93 -8.15 -0.77
CA VAL A 16 13.03 -7.76 0.33
C VAL A 16 13.10 -6.26 0.61
N LYS A 17 14.29 -5.64 0.56
CA LYS A 17 14.43 -4.20 0.81
C LYS A 17 13.72 -3.37 -0.24
N LYS A 18 13.81 -3.79 -1.51
CA LYS A 18 13.11 -3.14 -2.62
C LYS A 18 11.60 -3.26 -2.48
N VAL A 19 11.12 -4.46 -2.14
CA VAL A 19 9.69 -4.70 -1.91
C VAL A 19 9.18 -3.81 -0.77
N TRP A 20 9.92 -3.75 0.34
CA TRP A 20 9.55 -2.93 1.49
C TRP A 20 9.50 -1.44 1.18
N ASP A 21 10.51 -0.90 0.47
CA ASP A 21 10.54 0.50 0.07
C ASP A 21 9.37 0.84 -0.85
N TYR A 22 9.09 0.02 -1.87
CA TYR A 22 7.97 0.25 -2.79
C TYR A 22 6.60 0.13 -2.12
N TYR A 23 6.48 -0.73 -1.11
CA TYR A 23 5.24 -0.93 -0.38
C TYR A 23 4.98 0.17 0.66
N THR A 24 6.03 0.80 1.21
CA THR A 24 5.87 1.73 2.36
C THR A 24 6.15 3.18 2.01
N ASN A 25 6.88 3.48 0.93
CA ASN A 25 7.22 4.84 0.57
C ASN A 25 6.06 5.54 -0.16
N PRO A 26 5.60 6.72 0.30
CA PRO A 26 4.50 7.46 -0.36
C PRO A 26 4.70 7.73 -1.85
N LEU A 27 5.96 7.89 -2.30
CA LEU A 27 6.30 8.11 -3.71
C LEU A 27 5.95 6.90 -4.60
N HIS A 28 5.93 5.70 -4.01
CA HIS A 28 5.57 4.47 -4.67
C HIS A 28 4.10 4.11 -4.44
N ILE A 29 3.56 4.36 -3.24
CA ILE A 29 2.15 4.09 -2.89
C ILE A 29 1.17 4.72 -3.89
N ILE A 30 1.41 5.97 -4.31
CA ILE A 30 0.54 6.66 -5.29
C ILE A 30 0.42 5.92 -6.64
N LYS A 31 1.33 5.00 -6.94
CA LYS A 31 1.41 4.26 -8.21
C LYS A 31 0.79 2.86 -8.16
N TRP A 32 0.44 2.35 -6.98
CA TRP A 32 -0.12 1.00 -6.87
C TRP A 32 -1.38 0.93 -5.99
N ASN A 33 -1.60 1.92 -5.11
CA ASN A 33 -2.74 1.93 -4.18
C ASN A 33 -4.01 2.43 -4.87
N PHE A 34 -4.48 1.70 -5.88
CA PHE A 34 -5.75 1.89 -6.56
C PHE A 34 -6.36 0.54 -6.92
N ALA A 35 -7.69 0.46 -6.92
CA ALA A 35 -8.40 -0.81 -7.07
C ALA A 35 -8.38 -1.34 -8.51
N THR A 36 -8.39 -0.44 -9.48
CA THR A 36 -8.57 -0.68 -10.92
C THR A 36 -7.97 0.48 -11.72
N ASP A 37 -7.88 0.34 -13.04
CA ASP A 37 -7.22 1.33 -13.93
C ASP A 37 -7.96 2.68 -14.06
N ASP A 38 -9.27 2.70 -13.75
CA ASP A 38 -10.08 3.93 -13.66
C ASP A 38 -9.85 4.69 -12.34
N TRP A 39 -9.19 4.08 -11.36
CA TRP A 39 -8.85 4.72 -10.10
C TRP A 39 -7.43 5.27 -10.09
N GLN A 40 -7.24 6.34 -9.31
CA GLN A 40 -5.94 6.94 -9.06
C GLN A 40 -5.76 7.28 -7.58
N CYS A 41 -4.50 7.30 -7.14
CA CYS A 41 -4.11 7.76 -5.81
C CYS A 41 -3.33 9.08 -5.89
N PRO A 42 -4.01 10.25 -5.89
CA PRO A 42 -3.34 11.55 -6.04
C PRO A 42 -2.39 11.91 -4.88
N ARG A 43 -2.55 11.33 -3.69
CA ARG A 43 -1.69 11.61 -2.54
C ARG A 43 -1.63 10.42 -1.59
N ALA A 44 -0.44 10.12 -1.11
CA ALA A 44 -0.19 9.26 0.04
C ALA A 44 0.68 9.99 1.09
N LYS A 45 0.49 9.67 2.36
CA LYS A 45 1.36 10.03 3.49
C LYS A 45 1.50 8.80 4.37
N ASN A 46 2.73 8.48 4.76
CA ASN A 46 3.01 7.32 5.57
C ASN A 46 4.06 7.65 6.64
N ASP A 47 3.64 7.73 7.90
CA ASP A 47 4.53 7.87 9.05
C ASP A 47 4.84 6.47 9.62
N MET A 48 5.88 5.84 9.09
CA MET A 48 6.25 4.44 9.35
C MET A 48 6.97 4.26 10.70
N ARG A 49 6.22 4.39 11.79
CA ARG A 49 6.68 4.10 13.16
C ARG A 49 5.52 3.62 14.03
N PRO A 50 5.79 2.96 15.17
CA PRO A 50 4.74 2.61 16.13
C PRO A 50 3.91 3.84 16.53
N GLY A 51 2.58 3.76 16.38
CA GLY A 51 1.66 4.87 16.63
C GLY A 51 1.61 5.95 15.53
N GLY A 52 2.38 5.81 14.45
CA GLY A 52 2.33 6.67 13.28
C GLY A 52 1.02 6.55 12.50
N LYS A 53 0.74 7.54 11.65
CA LYS A 53 -0.48 7.60 10.85
C LYS A 53 -0.18 7.35 9.36
N TYR A 54 -1.04 6.55 8.76
CA TYR A 54 -1.10 6.33 7.33
C TYR A 54 -2.35 7.01 6.76
N ASN A 55 -2.20 7.75 5.66
CA ASN A 55 -3.27 8.49 5.01
C ASN A 55 -3.04 8.66 3.52
N GLU A 56 -3.89 8.03 2.73
CA GLU A 56 -4.00 8.20 1.29
C GLU A 56 -5.32 8.88 0.89
N ARG A 57 -5.36 9.36 -0.35
CA ARG A 57 -6.59 9.75 -1.03
C ARG A 57 -6.66 8.98 -2.33
N MET A 58 -7.73 8.24 -2.53
CA MET A 58 -8.06 7.57 -3.79
C MET A 58 -9.29 8.25 -4.42
N ARG A 59 -9.38 8.24 -5.75
CA ARG A 59 -10.54 8.70 -6.52
C ARG A 59 -10.64 7.91 -7.83
N ALA A 60 -11.86 7.66 -8.28
CA ALA A 60 -12.17 7.32 -9.67
C ALA A 60 -12.17 8.60 -10.52
#